data_AF-A0A2G5IT27-F1
#
_entry.id   AF-A0A2G5IT27-F1
#
_cell.length_a   1.000
_cell.length_b   1.000
_cell.length_c   1.000
_cell.angle_alpha   90.00
_cell.angle_beta   90.00
_cell.angle_gamma   90.00
#
_symmetry.space_group_name_H-M   'P 1'
#
loop_
_entity.id
_entity.type
_entity.pdbx_description
1 polymer ?
#
loop_
_entity_poly.entity_id
_entity_poly.type
_entity_poly.pdbx_seq_one_letter_code
_entity_poly.pdbx_strand_id
1 'polypeptide(L)'
;MFSDEQGDRGASPPASVIVLSVDQFEVIFQVTYQLPNFQESRLMELGCTTADLQTLVGALREIDARVAGASRVCIWLRDDEAEFAVEVQISSGEVNDVGAPGAEVMATLPLRIGRRWYALAQLVVSALGSRELFLRTGYGSDEVQAAVAGLDLD
;
A
#
# COMPACT_ATOMS: atom_id res chain seq x y z
N MET A 1 -18.64 5.83 42.74
CA MET A 1 -17.24 6.29 42.57
C MET A 1 -16.41 5.02 42.45
N PHE A 2 -15.93 4.57 41.30
CA PHE A 2 -15.65 5.24 40.03
C PHE A 2 -16.06 4.29 38.90
N SER A 3 -16.80 4.81 37.92
CA SER A 3 -16.96 4.14 36.63
C SER A 3 -15.76 4.56 35.78
N ASP A 4 -14.79 3.68 35.60
CA ASP A 4 -13.82 3.80 34.52
C ASP A 4 -14.54 3.42 33.23
N GLU A 5 -15.26 4.39 32.65
CA GLU A 5 -15.56 4.39 31.22
C GLU A 5 -14.24 4.60 30.48
N GLN A 6 -13.49 3.51 30.37
CA GLN A 6 -12.38 3.40 29.46
C GLN A 6 -12.97 3.48 28.06
N GLY A 7 -13.01 4.71 27.54
CA GLY A 7 -13.29 4.99 26.14
C GLY A 7 -12.20 4.38 25.29
N ASP A 8 -12.29 3.07 25.07
CA ASP A 8 -11.81 2.44 23.86
C ASP A 8 -12.59 3.14 22.74
N ARG A 9 -12.02 4.22 22.20
CA ARG A 9 -12.42 4.71 20.89
C ARG A 9 -12.08 3.57 19.95
N GLY A 10 -13.02 2.64 19.82
CA GLY A 10 -12.92 1.48 18.96
C GLY A 10 -12.67 1.98 17.56
N ALA A 11 -11.40 2.06 17.17
CA ALA A 11 -11.03 2.09 15.79
C ALA A 11 -11.52 0.74 15.27
N SER A 12 -12.60 0.73 14.49
CA SER A 12 -13.12 -0.50 13.87
C SER A 12 -11.95 -1.31 13.31
N PRO A 13 -11.90 -2.63 13.49
CA PRO A 13 -10.81 -3.41 12.91
C PRO A 13 -10.71 -3.14 11.40
N PRO A 14 -9.51 -3.12 10.81
CA PRO A 14 -9.37 -2.96 9.36
C PRO A 14 -10.17 -4.07 8.66
N ALA A 15 -10.86 -3.72 7.58
CA ALA A 15 -11.62 -4.68 6.80
C ALA A 15 -10.69 -5.67 6.09
N SER A 16 -9.50 -5.21 5.70
CA SER A 16 -8.42 -6.03 5.14
C SER A 16 -7.08 -5.35 5.38
N VAL A 17 -5.98 -6.11 5.27
CA VAL A 17 -4.62 -5.59 5.44
C VAL A 17 -3.74 -6.10 4.31
N ILE A 18 -3.01 -5.18 3.67
CA ILE A 18 -1.94 -5.49 2.73
C ILE A 18 -0.62 -5.41 3.51
N VAL A 19 0.21 -6.46 3.43
CA VAL A 19 1.53 -6.49 4.07
C VAL A 19 2.58 -6.70 3.00
N LEU A 20 3.52 -5.76 2.90
CA LEU A 20 4.62 -5.78 1.93
C LEU A 20 5.95 -5.68 2.67
N SER A 21 6.97 -6.39 2.18
CA SER A 21 8.35 -6.00 2.47
C SER A 21 8.66 -4.62 1.88
N VAL A 22 9.73 -3.98 2.35
CA VAL A 22 10.16 -2.68 1.79
C VAL A 22 10.48 -2.81 0.30
N ASP A 23 11.18 -3.86 -0.12
CA ASP A 23 11.51 -4.09 -1.53
C ASP A 23 10.25 -4.25 -2.39
N GLN A 24 9.26 -5.02 -1.92
CA GLN A 24 7.97 -5.15 -2.62
C GLN A 24 7.24 -3.81 -2.71
N PHE A 25 7.27 -3.02 -1.64
CA PHE A 25 6.67 -1.68 -1.65
C PHE A 25 7.34 -0.78 -2.69
N GLU A 26 8.68 -0.74 -2.77
CA GLU A 26 9.40 0.08 -3.75
C GLU A 26 9.05 -0.32 -5.19
N VAL A 27 8.93 -1.62 -5.47
CA VAL A 27 8.48 -2.13 -6.77
C VAL A 27 7.06 -1.67 -7.07
N ILE A 28 6.11 -1.90 -6.14
CA ILE A 28 4.71 -1.49 -6.30
C ILE A 28 4.58 0.01 -6.47
N PHE A 29 5.37 0.80 -5.75
CA PHE A 29 5.40 2.25 -5.86
C PHE A 29 5.73 2.66 -7.29
N GLN A 30 6.83 2.14 -7.87
CA GLN A 30 7.24 2.46 -9.24
C GLN A 30 6.20 2.00 -10.28
N VAL A 31 5.57 0.84 -10.07
CA VAL A 31 4.49 0.34 -10.94
C VAL A 31 3.27 1.25 -10.87
N THR A 32 2.82 1.61 -9.67
CA THR A 32 1.65 2.47 -9.45
C THR A 32 1.87 3.87 -10.04
N TYR A 33 3.12 4.34 -10.02
CA TYR A 33 3.52 5.61 -10.65
C TYR A 33 3.41 5.62 -12.18
N GLN A 34 3.23 4.47 -12.82
CA GLN A 34 2.97 4.43 -14.25
C GLN A 34 1.50 4.71 -14.58
N LEU A 35 0.56 4.52 -13.64
CA LEU A 35 -0.87 4.68 -13.87
C LEU A 35 -1.28 6.05 -14.44
N PRO A 36 -0.72 7.20 -14.02
CA PRO A 36 -1.03 8.49 -14.63
C PRO A 36 -0.70 8.59 -16.13
N ASN A 37 0.12 7.69 -16.67
CA ASN A 37 0.43 7.63 -18.10
C ASN A 37 -0.60 6.86 -18.92
N PHE A 38 -1.60 6.26 -18.28
CA PHE A 38 -2.68 5.52 -18.94
C PHE A 38 -3.86 6.44 -19.23
N GLN A 39 -4.67 6.06 -20.22
CA GLN A 39 -5.89 6.79 -20.54
C GLN A 39 -6.88 6.70 -19.38
N GLU A 40 -7.45 7.84 -18.98
CA GLU A 40 -8.42 7.93 -17.87
C GLU A 40 -9.59 6.96 -18.05
N SER A 41 -10.09 6.80 -19.28
CA SER A 41 -11.17 5.86 -19.60
C SER A 41 -10.88 4.43 -19.15
N ARG A 42 -9.64 3.94 -19.33
CA ARG A 42 -9.23 2.59 -18.90
C ARG A 42 -9.14 2.45 -17.38
N LEU A 43 -8.73 3.51 -16.70
CA LEU A 43 -8.70 3.54 -15.23
C LEU A 43 -10.12 3.56 -14.66
N MET A 44 -11.01 4.32 -15.29
CA MET A 44 -12.44 4.38 -14.94
C MET A 44 -13.16 3.04 -15.18
N GLU A 45 -12.80 2.28 -16.22
CA GLU A 45 -13.32 0.92 -16.44
C GLU A 45 -12.98 -0.03 -15.28
N LEU A 46 -11.86 0.21 -14.59
CA LEU A 46 -11.47 -0.49 -13.36
C LEU A 46 -12.04 0.18 -12.09
N GLY A 47 -12.94 1.15 -12.26
CA GLY A 47 -13.57 1.91 -11.18
C GLY A 47 -12.64 2.92 -10.50
N CYS A 48 -11.44 3.17 -11.01
CA CYS A 48 -10.51 4.13 -10.43
C CYS A 48 -10.76 5.53 -11.01
N THR A 49 -11.18 6.45 -10.16
CA THR A 49 -11.31 7.86 -10.55
C THR A 49 -9.97 8.58 -10.47
N THR A 50 -9.85 9.73 -11.13
CA THR A 50 -8.67 10.61 -10.99
C THR A 50 -8.40 10.99 -9.52
N ALA A 51 -9.44 11.19 -8.70
CA ALA A 51 -9.30 11.46 -7.26
C ALA A 51 -8.78 10.24 -6.48
N ASP A 52 -9.27 9.03 -6.80
CA ASP A 52 -8.76 7.79 -6.19
C ASP A 52 -7.29 7.57 -6.54
N LEU A 53 -6.90 7.82 -7.80
CA LEU A 53 -5.50 7.72 -8.23
C LEU A 53 -4.61 8.73 -7.52
N GLN A 54 -5.03 9.99 -7.39
CA GLN A 54 -4.28 11.00 -6.64
C GLN A 54 -4.15 10.62 -5.16
N THR A 55 -5.21 10.08 -4.57
CA THR A 55 -5.19 9.60 -3.18
C THR A 55 -4.20 8.44 -3.03
N LEU A 56 -4.23 7.46 -3.93
CA LEU A 56 -3.30 6.34 -3.93
C LEU A 56 -1.84 6.80 -4.12
N VAL A 57 -1.55 7.62 -5.13
CA VAL A 57 -0.18 8.11 -5.37
C VAL A 57 0.32 8.98 -4.21
N GLY A 58 -0.53 9.85 -3.68
CA GLY A 58 -0.24 10.64 -2.48
C GLY A 58 0.07 9.74 -1.29
N ALA A 59 -0.71 8.68 -1.12
CA ALA A 59 -0.51 7.73 -0.04
C ALA A 59 0.85 7.06 -0.10
N LEU A 60 1.22 6.55 -1.27
CA LEU A 60 2.49 5.85 -1.41
C LEU A 60 3.67 6.82 -1.27
N ARG A 61 3.56 8.09 -1.68
CA ARG A 61 4.60 9.11 -1.41
C ARG A 61 4.86 9.28 0.07
N GLU A 62 3.80 9.31 0.86
CA GLU A 62 3.93 9.48 2.29
C GLU A 62 4.54 8.25 2.99
N ILE A 63 4.23 7.06 2.49
CA ILE A 63 4.86 5.81 2.94
C ILE A 63 6.34 5.79 2.54
N ASP A 64 6.66 6.12 1.29
CA ASP A 64 8.03 6.17 0.75
C ASP A 64 8.93 7.11 1.56
N ALA A 65 8.41 8.27 1.95
CA ALA A 65 9.12 9.22 2.81
C ALA A 65 9.47 8.67 4.20
N ARG A 66 8.85 7.57 4.62
CA ARG A 66 8.93 6.99 5.97
C ARG A 66 9.46 5.55 5.99
N VAL A 67 9.62 4.92 4.83
CA VAL A 67 10.01 3.50 4.73
C VAL A 67 11.50 3.26 5.01
N ALA A 68 12.32 4.32 4.98
CA ALA A 68 13.74 4.24 5.30
C ALA A 68 13.96 3.70 6.72
N GLY A 69 14.57 2.51 6.83
CA GLY A 69 14.82 1.83 8.11
C GLY A 69 13.64 1.04 8.67
N ALA A 70 12.53 0.94 7.93
CA ALA A 70 11.44 0.03 8.25
C ALA A 70 11.78 -1.40 7.81
N SER A 71 11.15 -2.37 8.47
CA SER A 71 11.23 -3.79 8.12
C SER A 71 10.11 -4.23 7.17
N ARG A 72 8.97 -3.53 7.21
CA ARG A 72 7.79 -3.81 6.39
C ARG A 72 6.86 -2.59 6.30
N VAL A 73 5.95 -2.66 5.34
CA VAL A 73 4.85 -1.73 5.14
C VAL A 73 3.53 -2.47 5.33
N CYS A 74 2.69 -1.95 6.22
CA CYS A 74 1.37 -2.47 6.53
C CYS A 74 0.31 -1.44 6.12
N ILE A 75 -0.57 -1.78 5.18
CA ILE A 75 -1.61 -0.89 4.67
C ILE A 75 -2.97 -1.44 5.09
N TRP A 76 -3.61 -0.74 6.01
CA TRP A 76 -4.94 -1.04 6.51
C TRP A 76 -6.00 -0.48 5.57
N LEU A 77 -6.85 -1.37 5.08
CA LEU A 77 -7.99 -1.01 4.26
C LEU A 77 -9.22 -0.83 5.15
N ARG A 78 -9.77 0.38 5.18
CA ARG A 78 -10.92 0.76 6.01
C ARG A 78 -12.07 1.29 5.15
N ASP A 79 -13.27 1.30 5.70
CA ASP A 79 -14.46 1.78 4.99
C ASP A 79 -14.29 3.19 4.42
N ASP A 80 -15.08 3.52 3.40
CA ASP A 80 -14.94 4.70 2.53
C ASP A 80 -15.02 6.07 3.19
N GLU A 81 -15.41 6.13 4.46
CA GLU A 81 -15.41 7.34 5.31
C GLU A 81 -14.07 7.55 6.04
N ALA A 82 -13.14 6.59 5.97
CA ALA A 82 -11.82 6.72 6.56
C ALA A 82 -10.97 7.73 5.78
N GLU A 83 -10.52 8.78 6.48
CA GLU A 83 -9.50 9.67 5.95
C GLU A 83 -8.18 8.91 5.75
N PHE A 84 -7.48 9.27 4.68
CA PHE A 84 -6.13 8.78 4.46
C PHE A 84 -5.21 9.23 5.60
N ALA A 85 -4.44 8.30 6.17
CA ALA A 85 -3.49 8.59 7.23
C ALA A 85 -2.25 7.69 7.12
N VAL A 86 -1.05 8.24 7.32
CA VAL A 86 0.19 7.47 7.47
C VAL A 86 0.78 7.71 8.84
N GLU A 87 1.05 6.62 9.53
CA GLU A 87 1.69 6.57 10.83
C GLU A 87 2.94 5.69 10.74
N VAL A 88 4.02 6.08 11.42
CA VAL A 88 5.16 5.17 11.61
C VAL A 88 5.00 4.54 12.97
N GLN A 89 4.86 3.22 13.02
CA GLN A 89 4.79 2.49 14.28
C GLN A 89 6.11 1.76 14.50
N ILE A 90 6.82 2.15 15.56
CA ILE A 90 7.99 1.40 15.99
C ILE A 90 7.45 0.19 16.76
N SER A 91 7.47 -0.98 16.12
CA SER A 91 7.11 -2.23 16.78
C SER A 91 8.25 -2.58 17.75
N SER A 92 8.15 -2.07 18.98
CA SER A 92 9.05 -2.45 20.07
C SER A 92 8.68 -3.86 20.50
N GLY A 93 9.13 -4.87 19.74
CA GLY A 93 9.04 -6.25 20.18
C GLY A 93 9.71 -6.39 21.55
N GLU A 94 9.00 -6.94 22.53
CA GLU A 94 9.59 -7.40 23.78
C GLU A 94 10.71 -8.39 23.44
N VAL A 95 11.96 -7.94 23.56
CA VAL A 95 13.15 -8.74 23.28
C VAL A 95 13.38 -9.70 24.44
N ASN A 96 12.92 -10.94 24.24
CA ASN A 96 13.72 -12.12 24.55
C ASN A 96 14.09 -12.82 23.24
N ASP A 97 14.64 -12.11 22.25
CA ASP A 97 15.48 -12.77 21.25
C ASP A 97 16.37 -11.78 20.49
N VAL A 98 17.58 -12.20 20.16
CA VAL A 98 18.62 -11.38 19.54
C VAL A 98 18.20 -11.00 18.10
N GLY A 99 17.57 -9.83 17.95
CA GLY A 99 17.21 -9.24 16.66
C GLY A 99 16.51 -7.90 16.90
N ALA A 100 17.13 -6.80 16.50
CA ALA A 100 16.63 -5.46 16.80
C ALA A 100 15.17 -5.26 16.33
N PRO A 101 14.33 -4.52 17.07
CA PRO A 101 12.97 -4.18 16.65
C PRO A 101 13.02 -3.41 15.33
N GLY A 102 12.50 -4.00 14.25
CA GLY A 102 12.31 -3.30 12.99
C GLY A 102 11.11 -2.37 13.09
N ALA A 103 11.28 -1.09 12.75
CA ALA A 103 10.13 -0.20 12.61
C ALA A 103 9.18 -0.71 11.51
N GLU A 104 7.88 -0.48 11.65
CA GLU A 104 6.88 -0.79 10.63
C GLU A 104 6.22 0.51 10.19
N VAL A 105 6.04 0.69 8.89
CA VAL A 105 5.23 1.81 8.38
C VAL A 105 3.79 1.34 8.29
N MET A 106 2.88 2.09 8.91
CA MET A 106 1.46 1.79 8.90
C MET A 106 0.71 2.88 8.15
N ALA A 107 -0.02 2.51 7.12
CA ALA A 107 -0.87 3.43 6.38
C ALA A 107 -2.31 2.95 6.43
N THR A 108 -3.24 3.90 6.37
CA THR A 108 -4.66 3.64 6.19
C THR A 108 -5.07 4.14 4.82
N LEU A 109 -5.72 3.27 4.04
CA LEU A 109 -6.25 3.59 2.72
C LEU A 109 -7.74 3.22 2.65
N PRO A 110 -8.58 4.00 1.96
CA PRO A 110 -9.95 3.61 1.70
C PRO A 110 -10.04 2.26 0.96
N LEU A 111 -10.94 1.39 1.42
CA LEU A 111 -11.13 0.03 0.94
C LEU A 111 -11.43 0.00 -0.56
N ARG A 112 -12.20 0.97 -1.07
CA ARG A 112 -12.50 1.07 -2.52
C ARG A 112 -11.24 1.19 -3.38
N ILE A 113 -10.21 1.87 -2.88
CA ILE A 113 -8.96 2.10 -3.59
C ILE A 113 -8.10 0.85 -3.48
N GLY A 114 -7.92 0.33 -2.26
CA GLY A 114 -7.13 -0.88 -2.00
C GLY A 114 -7.61 -2.09 -2.81
N ARG A 115 -8.93 -2.33 -2.88
CA ARG A 115 -9.50 -3.44 -3.66
C ARG A 115 -9.24 -3.36 -5.16
N ARG A 116 -9.07 -2.16 -5.71
CA ARG A 116 -8.81 -1.96 -7.15
C ARG A 116 -7.33 -1.97 -7.46
N TRP A 117 -6.47 -1.80 -6.44
CA TRP A 117 -5.05 -1.60 -6.63
C TRP A 117 -4.37 -2.76 -7.34
N TYR A 118 -4.70 -4.00 -6.98
CA TYR A 118 -4.21 -5.19 -7.68
C TYR A 118 -4.55 -5.15 -9.17
N ALA A 119 -5.81 -4.91 -9.53
CA ALA A 119 -6.25 -4.82 -10.92
C ALA A 119 -5.57 -3.66 -11.69
N LEU A 120 -5.37 -2.52 -11.03
CA LEU A 120 -4.64 -1.38 -11.60
C LEU A 120 -3.17 -1.73 -11.85
N ALA A 121 -2.50 -2.38 -10.91
CA ALA A 121 -1.12 -2.83 -11.09
C ALA A 121 -1.02 -3.85 -12.23
N GLN A 122 -1.95 -4.80 -12.31
CA GLN A 122 -2.03 -5.77 -13.41
C GLN A 122 -2.27 -5.10 -14.78
N LEU A 123 -3.04 -4.01 -14.84
CA LEU A 123 -3.17 -3.22 -16.07
C LEU A 123 -1.81 -2.67 -16.53
N VAL A 124 -0.99 -2.17 -15.61
CA VAL A 124 0.35 -1.67 -15.95
C VAL A 124 1.21 -2.80 -16.48
N VAL A 125 1.23 -3.93 -15.78
CA VAL A 125 2.07 -5.08 -16.13
C VAL A 125 1.66 -5.74 -17.45
N SER A 126 0.37 -5.80 -17.74
CA SER A 126 -0.13 -6.35 -19.00
C SER A 126 0.07 -5.42 -20.19
N ALA A 127 0.03 -4.10 -19.98
CA ALA A 127 0.22 -3.12 -21.04
C ALA A 127 1.70 -2.85 -21.36
N LEU A 128 2.57 -2.92 -20.36
CA LEU A 128 4.01 -2.72 -20.53
C LEU A 128 4.67 -4.10 -20.64
N GLY A 129 5.23 -4.42 -21.82
CA GLY A 129 6.03 -5.64 -21.96
C GLY A 129 7.25 -5.64 -21.03
N SER A 130 7.84 -6.80 -20.74
CA SER A 130 8.91 -6.96 -19.73
C SER A 130 10.07 -5.98 -19.88
N ARG A 131 10.47 -5.65 -21.12
CA ARG A 131 11.52 -4.67 -21.38
C ARG A 131 11.11 -3.24 -21.00
N GLU A 132 9.88 -2.86 -21.34
CA GLU A 132 9.38 -1.51 -21.05
C GLU A 132 9.12 -1.33 -19.56
N LEU A 133 8.66 -2.38 -18.86
CA LEU A 133 8.58 -2.39 -17.40
C LEU A 133 9.95 -2.09 -16.79
N PHE A 134 10.98 -2.85 -17.16
CA PHE A 134 12.33 -2.65 -16.64
C PHE A 134 12.86 -1.23 -16.91
N LEU A 135 12.64 -0.69 -18.12
CA LEU A 135 13.10 0.66 -18.45
C LEU A 135 12.41 1.76 -17.64
N ARG A 136 11.16 1.54 -17.21
CA ARG A 136 10.36 2.53 -16.50
C ARG A 136 10.43 2.41 -14.99
N THR A 137 10.54 1.20 -14.47
CA THR A 137 10.50 0.93 -13.02
C THR A 137 11.87 0.57 -12.46
N GLY A 138 12.82 0.12 -13.30
CA GLY A 138 14.11 -0.42 -12.88
C GLY A 138 14.07 -1.89 -12.44
N TYR A 139 12.88 -2.50 -12.41
CA TYR A 139 12.67 -3.86 -11.87
C TYR A 139 12.34 -4.88 -12.96
N GLY A 140 12.80 -6.11 -12.78
CA GLY A 140 12.50 -7.23 -13.65
C GLY A 140 11.04 -7.67 -13.59
N SER A 141 10.58 -8.39 -14.60
CA SER A 141 9.19 -8.89 -14.66
C SER A 141 8.85 -9.78 -13.47
N ASP A 142 9.79 -10.60 -13.02
CA ASP A 142 9.55 -11.55 -11.93
C ASP A 142 9.42 -10.82 -10.58
N GLU A 143 10.24 -9.80 -10.35
CA GLU A 143 10.17 -8.93 -9.17
C GLU A 143 8.83 -8.17 -9.14
N VAL A 144 8.44 -7.62 -10.30
CA VAL A 144 7.15 -6.92 -10.46
C VAL A 144 5.98 -7.85 -10.20
N GLN A 145 5.98 -9.05 -10.78
CA GLN A 145 4.89 -10.02 -10.57
C GLN A 145 4.78 -10.48 -9.12
N ALA A 146 5.93 -10.77 -8.47
CA ALA A 146 5.96 -11.14 -7.07
C ALA A 146 5.45 -10.02 -6.15
N ALA A 147 5.78 -8.76 -6.45
CA ALA A 147 5.30 -7.61 -5.71
C ALA A 147 3.80 -7.37 -5.92
N VAL A 148 3.31 -7.47 -7.17
CA VAL A 148 1.89 -7.33 -7.52
C VAL A 148 1.03 -8.42 -6.89
N ALA A 149 1.52 -9.66 -6.79
CA ALA A 149 0.83 -10.71 -6.05
C ALA A 149 0.62 -10.38 -4.57
N GLY A 150 1.49 -9.56 -3.97
CA GLY A 150 1.33 -9.08 -2.59
C GLY A 150 0.19 -8.08 -2.38
N LEU A 151 -0.43 -7.58 -3.45
CA LEU A 151 -1.62 -6.72 -3.40
C LEU A 151 -2.94 -7.50 -3.49
N ASP A 152 -2.88 -8.80 -3.81
CA ASP A 152 -4.09 -9.60 -3.95
C ASP A 152 -4.72 -9.82 -2.57
N LEU A 153 -6.02 -9.51 -2.47
CA LEU A 153 -6.80 -9.63 -1.25
C LEU A 153 -7.70 -10.85 -1.44
N ASP A 154 -7.26 -12.01 -0.97
CA ASP A 154 -8.04 -13.27 -0.97
C ASP A 154 -9.49 -13.07 -0.50
#